data_AF-A0A1X1MYV5-F1
#
_entry.id   AF-A0A1X1MYV5-F1
#
_cell.length_a   1.000
_cell.length_b   1.000
_cell.length_c   1.000
_cell.angle_alpha   90.00
_cell.angle_beta   90.00
_cell.angle_gamma   90.00
#
_symmetry.space_group_name_H-M   'P 1'
#
loop_
_entity.id
_entity.type
_entity.pdbx_description
1 polymer ?
#
loop_
_entity_poly.entity_id
_entity_poly.type
_entity_poly.pdbx_seq_one_letter_code
_entity_poly.pdbx_strand_id
1 'polypeptide(L)'
;MHIGNEVHNYMEKIVGQLLVENQLDQRYSADKLQDIACIALSQLRPIYIRFDVDFIAALPIQKREHYFNQAQIALDAAERLIRDDRRKHREDDFPVIQSDQNRLYDEDAALEWYETPIVK
;
A
#
# COMPACT_ATOMS: atom_id res chain seq x y z
N MET A 1 26.88 5.21 -1.68
CA MET A 1 25.59 5.81 -2.06
C MET A 1 24.55 5.37 -1.03
N HIS A 2 24.05 6.26 -0.18
CA HIS A 2 23.04 5.93 0.84
C HIS A 2 21.68 6.40 0.35
N ILE A 3 20.89 5.48 -0.19
CA ILE A 3 19.52 5.75 -0.67
C ILE A 3 18.54 5.78 0.52
N GLY A 4 18.81 4.99 1.57
CA GLY A 4 17.78 4.48 2.51
C GLY A 4 17.14 5.44 3.51
N ASN A 5 17.64 6.67 3.67
CA ASN A 5 17.01 7.63 4.59
C ASN A 5 16.31 8.80 3.88
N GLU A 6 16.62 9.00 2.60
CA GLU A 6 16.07 10.13 1.85
C GLU A 6 15.04 9.67 0.82
N VAL A 7 15.05 8.41 0.39
CA VAL A 7 14.08 7.86 -0.57
C VAL A 7 13.24 6.79 0.12
N HIS A 8 11.93 6.97 0.11
CA HIS A 8 10.97 6.06 0.77
C HIS A 8 9.72 5.85 -0.08
N ASN A 9 9.00 4.78 0.19
CA ASN A 9 7.72 4.50 -0.47
C ASN A 9 6.61 5.32 0.19
N TYR A 10 5.96 6.20 -0.57
CA TYR A 10 4.85 7.02 -0.09
C TYR A 10 3.69 6.18 0.47
N MET A 11 3.46 4.98 -0.05
CA MET A 11 2.41 4.09 0.45
C MET A 11 2.65 3.66 1.90
N GLU A 12 3.89 3.64 2.39
CA GLU A 12 4.21 3.37 3.80
C GLU A 12 3.64 4.44 4.72
N LYS A 13 3.61 5.71 4.28
CA LYS A 13 3.01 6.81 5.04
C LYS A 13 1.51 6.64 5.17
N ILE A 14 0.84 6.30 4.06
CA ILE A 14 -0.61 6.07 4.05
C ILE A 14 -0.95 4.88 4.95
N VAL A 15 -0.28 3.74 4.77
CA VAL A 15 -0.51 2.54 5.60
C VAL A 15 -0.27 2.85 7.08
N GLY A 16 0.83 3.55 7.41
CA GLY A 16 1.13 3.97 8.77
C GLY A 16 0.03 4.85 9.40
N GLN A 17 -0.50 5.80 8.64
CA GLN A 17 -1.63 6.64 9.07
C GLN A 17 -2.88 5.81 9.32
N LEU A 18 -3.23 4.91 8.39
CA LEU A 18 -4.43 4.08 8.50
C LEU A 18 -4.34 3.09 9.67
N LEU A 19 -3.16 2.59 10.02
CA LEU A 19 -2.98 1.75 11.21
C LEU A 19 -3.43 2.48 12.49
N VAL A 20 -3.10 3.77 12.62
CA VAL A 20 -3.47 4.60 13.77
C VAL A 20 -4.95 5.01 13.70
N GLU A 21 -5.43 5.44 12.54
CA GLU A 21 -6.83 5.85 12.35
C GLU A 21 -7.82 4.72 12.61
N ASN A 22 -7.46 3.48 12.22
CA ASN A 22 -8.24 2.28 12.50
C ASN A 22 -7.98 1.71 13.91
N GLN A 23 -7.20 2.40 14.76
CA GLN A 23 -6.87 1.98 16.14
C GLN A 23 -6.27 0.58 16.20
N LEU A 24 -5.54 0.17 15.16
CA LEU A 24 -4.90 -1.14 15.10
C LEU A 24 -3.71 -1.20 16.06
N ASP A 25 -3.02 -0.08 16.24
CA ASP A 25 -1.95 0.13 17.20
C ASP A 25 -2.36 -0.17 18.66
N GLN A 26 -3.65 -0.03 18.97
CA GLN A 26 -4.23 -0.34 20.29
C GLN A 26 -4.69 -1.80 20.40
N ARG A 27 -4.94 -2.46 19.27
CA ARG A 27 -5.51 -3.83 19.20
C ARG A 27 -4.46 -4.91 19.01
N TYR A 28 -3.32 -4.59 18.41
CA TYR A 28 -2.30 -5.55 17.99
C TYR A 28 -0.91 -5.20 18.55
N SER A 29 -0.07 -6.23 18.73
CA SER A 29 1.33 -6.03 19.09
C SER A 29 2.13 -5.41 17.94
N ALA A 30 3.28 -4.81 18.25
CA ALA A 30 4.18 -4.25 17.24
C ALA A 30 4.54 -5.24 16.12
N ASP A 31 4.84 -6.49 16.46
CA ASP A 31 5.14 -7.54 15.47
C ASP A 31 3.95 -7.82 14.56
N LYS A 32 2.73 -7.87 15.12
CA LYS A 32 1.51 -8.09 14.32
C LYS A 32 1.21 -6.90 13.42
N LEU A 33 1.47 -5.67 13.87
CA LEU A 33 1.30 -4.48 13.06
C LEU A 33 2.29 -4.46 11.89
N GLN A 34 3.53 -4.88 12.12
CA GLN A 34 4.52 -5.03 11.05
C GLN A 34 4.08 -6.08 10.02
N ASP A 35 3.58 -7.23 10.47
CA ASP A 35 3.02 -8.26 9.58
C ASP A 35 1.85 -7.70 8.74
N ILE A 36 0.89 -7.02 9.38
CA ILE A 36 -0.26 -6.40 8.70
C ILE A 36 0.22 -5.37 7.67
N ALA A 37 1.15 -4.48 8.06
CA ALA A 37 1.71 -3.47 7.17
C ALA A 37 2.43 -4.11 5.97
N CYS A 38 3.22 -5.14 6.20
CA CYS A 38 3.95 -5.87 5.16
C CYS A 38 3.00 -6.49 4.13
N ILE A 39 1.93 -7.15 4.59
CA ILE A 39 0.93 -7.75 3.72
C ILE A 39 0.14 -6.68 2.96
N ALA A 40 -0.23 -5.57 3.61
CA ALA A 40 -0.92 -4.47 2.96
C ALA A 40 -0.05 -3.83 1.86
N LEU A 41 1.21 -3.50 2.16
CA LEU A 41 2.15 -2.89 1.20
C LEU A 41 2.44 -3.78 0.00
N SER A 42 2.46 -5.10 0.19
CA SER A 42 2.65 -6.06 -0.90
C SER A 42 1.51 -6.07 -1.94
N GLN A 43 0.35 -5.49 -1.60
CA GLN A 43 -0.81 -5.38 -2.49
C GLN A 43 -0.87 -4.01 -3.21
N LEU A 44 0.01 -3.07 -2.86
CA LEU A 44 -0.03 -1.69 -3.35
C LEU A 44 1.10 -1.43 -4.34
N ARG A 45 0.84 -0.59 -5.35
CA ARG A 45 1.89 -0.11 -6.26
C ARG A 45 2.87 0.78 -5.44
N PRO A 46 4.17 0.47 -5.38
CA PRO A 46 5.12 1.29 -4.65
C PRO A 46 5.38 2.61 -5.37
N ILE A 47 5.41 3.72 -4.63
CA ILE A 47 5.72 5.06 -5.15
C ILE A 47 6.89 5.62 -4.37
N TYR A 48 8.09 5.49 -4.91
CA TYR A 48 9.31 5.97 -4.26
C TYR A 48 9.51 7.46 -4.50
N ILE A 49 9.62 8.21 -3.41
CA ILE A 49 9.76 9.67 -3.41
C ILE A 49 10.88 10.08 -2.48
N ARG A 50 11.45 11.26 -2.72
CA ARG A 50 12.46 11.86 -1.85
C ARG A 50 11.87 12.87 -0.86
N PHE A 51 11.06 13.79 -1.38
CA PHE A 51 10.46 14.85 -0.59
C PHE A 51 8.94 14.75 -0.63
N ASP A 52 8.32 14.48 0.52
CA ASP A 52 6.86 14.37 0.67
C ASP A 52 6.15 15.64 0.21
N VAL A 53 6.71 16.81 0.55
CA VAL A 53 6.12 18.13 0.24
C VAL A 53 5.95 18.32 -1.26
N ASP A 54 6.99 18.03 -2.05
CA ASP A 54 6.97 18.19 -3.50
C ASP A 54 5.97 17.22 -4.14
N PHE A 55 5.99 15.97 -3.69
CA PHE A 55 5.10 14.94 -4.20
C PHE A 55 3.62 15.27 -3.91
N ILE A 56 3.30 15.62 -2.66
CA ILE A 56 1.92 15.95 -2.25
C ILE A 56 1.43 17.23 -2.95
N ALA A 57 2.31 18.22 -3.16
CA ALA A 57 1.97 19.45 -3.86
C ALA A 57 1.65 19.22 -5.35
N ALA A 58 2.36 18.30 -6.00
CA ALA A 58 2.13 17.94 -7.39
C ALA A 58 0.98 16.93 -7.60
N LEU A 59 0.55 16.23 -6.55
CA LEU A 59 -0.43 15.15 -6.64
C LEU A 59 -1.89 15.69 -6.56
N PRO A 60 -2.73 15.43 -7.58
CA PRO A 60 -4.15 15.81 -7.55
C PRO A 60 -4.90 15.20 -6.37
N ILE A 61 -5.87 15.94 -5.82
CA ILE A 61 -6.66 15.54 -4.64
C ILE A 61 -7.35 14.20 -4.86
N GLN A 62 -7.97 14.00 -6.03
CA GLN A 62 -8.70 12.78 -6.38
C GLN A 62 -7.79 11.55 -6.35
N LYS A 63 -6.51 11.72 -6.71
CA LYS A 63 -5.55 10.62 -6.64
C LYS A 63 -5.11 10.32 -5.22
N ARG A 64 -4.99 11.34 -4.37
CA ARG A 64 -4.74 11.11 -2.94
C ARG A 64 -5.85 10.25 -2.35
N GLU A 65 -7.11 10.63 -2.59
CA GLU A 65 -8.27 9.84 -2.16
C GLU A 65 -8.23 8.42 -2.73
N HIS A 66 -7.85 8.27 -4.01
CA HIS A 66 -7.70 6.96 -4.64
C HIS A 66 -6.66 6.07 -3.92
N TYR A 67 -5.46 6.60 -3.64
CA TYR A 67 -4.42 5.85 -2.93
C TYR A 67 -4.83 5.51 -1.49
N PHE A 68 -5.50 6.43 -0.79
CA PHE A 68 -6.05 6.15 0.54
C PHE A 68 -7.07 5.02 0.50
N ASN A 69 -8.01 5.05 -0.44
CA ASN A 69 -9.02 4.00 -0.59
C ASN A 69 -8.40 2.64 -0.92
N GLN A 70 -7.41 2.59 -1.82
CA GLN A 70 -6.68 1.35 -2.12
C GLN A 70 -5.95 0.81 -0.89
N ALA A 71 -5.27 1.68 -0.16
CA ALA A 71 -4.54 1.30 1.05
C ALA A 71 -5.47 0.79 2.16
N GLN A 72 -6.65 1.40 2.33
CA GLN A 72 -7.66 0.91 3.28
C GLN A 72 -8.14 -0.50 2.91
N ILE A 73 -8.45 -0.76 1.62
CA ILE A 73 -8.86 -2.09 1.16
C ILE A 73 -7.75 -3.13 1.41
N ALA A 74 -6.50 -2.78 1.09
CA ALA A 74 -5.35 -3.65 1.32
C ALA A 74 -5.11 -3.92 2.82
N LEU A 75 -5.32 -2.91 3.66
CA LEU A 75 -5.19 -3.01 5.11
C LEU A 75 -6.27 -3.90 5.72
N ASP A 76 -7.53 -3.72 5.32
CA ASP A 76 -8.65 -4.56 5.77
C ASP A 76 -8.43 -6.03 5.37
N ALA A 77 -7.93 -6.26 4.16
CA ALA A 77 -7.56 -7.59 3.68
C ALA A 77 -6.43 -8.20 4.53
N ALA A 78 -5.39 -7.43 4.84
CA ALA A 78 -4.26 -7.86 5.66
C ALA A 78 -4.67 -8.16 7.11
N GLU A 79 -5.49 -7.30 7.72
CA GLU A 79 -6.01 -7.51 9.09
C GLU A 79 -6.85 -8.78 9.16
N ARG A 80 -7.76 -9.00 8.19
CA ARG A 80 -8.56 -10.23 8.10
C ARG A 80 -7.66 -11.46 8.00
N LEU A 81 -6.64 -11.42 7.16
CA LEU A 81 -5.69 -12.52 6.98
C LEU A 81 -4.97 -12.90 8.28
N ILE A 82 -4.54 -11.90 9.05
CA ILE A 82 -3.82 -12.08 10.31
C ILE A 82 -4.76 -12.49 11.45
N ARG A 83 -5.97 -11.95 11.50
CA ARG A 83 -6.98 -12.28 12.51
C ARG A 83 -7.45 -13.73 12.37
N ASP A 84 -7.72 -14.16 11.14
CA ASP A 84 -8.27 -15.49 10.86
C ASP A 84 -7.17 -16.58 10.75
N ASP A 85 -5.92 -16.21 11.08
CA ASP A 85 -4.67 -17.00 11.15
C ASP A 85 -4.70 -18.33 10.37
N ARG A 86 -4.81 -18.22 9.04
CA ARG A 86 -4.81 -19.37 8.12
C ARG A 86 -3.48 -20.14 8.11
N ARG A 87 -2.42 -19.62 8.76
CA ARG A 87 -1.13 -20.32 8.89
C ARG A 87 -1.27 -21.66 9.65
N LYS A 88 -2.34 -21.82 10.44
CA LYS A 88 -2.67 -23.07 11.14
C LYS A 88 -3.41 -24.10 10.27
N HIS A 89 -3.99 -23.69 9.14
CA HIS A 89 -4.76 -24.52 8.21
C HIS A 89 -4.24 -24.34 6.78
N ARG A 90 -3.00 -24.77 6.53
CA ARG A 90 -2.27 -24.56 5.26
C ARG A 90 -2.78 -25.42 4.09
N GLU A 91 -3.76 -26.30 4.33
CA GLU A 91 -4.25 -27.29 3.35
C GLU A 91 -5.54 -26.86 2.63
N ASP A 92 -6.26 -25.84 3.12
CA ASP A 92 -7.49 -25.37 2.47
C ASP A 92 -7.23 -24.18 1.55
N ASP A 93 -7.70 -24.31 0.30
CA ASP A 93 -7.47 -23.48 -0.88
C ASP A 93 -7.42 -21.95 -0.68
N PHE A 94 -6.56 -21.32 -1.49
CA PHE A 94 -6.29 -19.89 -1.50
C PHE A 94 -7.32 -19.12 -2.34
N PRO A 95 -8.08 -18.17 -1.78
CA PRO A 95 -8.39 -16.98 -2.54
C PRO A 95 -7.10 -16.16 -2.57
N VAL A 96 -6.40 -16.21 -3.70
CA VAL A 96 -5.61 -15.05 -4.13
C VAL A 96 -6.58 -13.90 -4.00
N ILE A 97 -6.30 -12.94 -3.13
CA ILE A 97 -6.94 -11.64 -3.25
C ILE A 97 -6.33 -11.09 -4.53
N GLN A 98 -6.91 -11.49 -5.67
CA GLN A 98 -6.80 -10.76 -6.90
C GLN A 98 -7.57 -9.48 -6.58
N SER A 99 -6.92 -8.56 -5.86
CA SER A 99 -7.21 -7.14 -6.02
C SER A 99 -7.11 -6.95 -7.52
N ASP A 100 -8.24 -6.95 -8.24
CA ASP A 100 -8.33 -6.98 -9.69
C ASP A 100 -6.99 -6.58 -10.31
N GLN A 101 -6.12 -7.56 -10.62
CA GLN A 101 -4.78 -7.21 -11.12
C GLN A 101 -4.90 -6.45 -12.46
N ASN A 102 -6.10 -6.51 -13.05
CA ASN A 102 -6.62 -5.68 -14.13
C ASN A 102 -6.67 -4.16 -13.86
N ARG A 103 -6.52 -3.67 -12.62
CA ARG A 103 -6.39 -2.22 -12.33
C ARG A 103 -4.97 -1.81 -11.96
N LEU A 104 -4.15 -2.74 -11.45
CA LEU A 104 -2.72 -2.50 -11.26
C LEU A 104 -1.99 -2.38 -12.60
N TYR A 105 -2.54 -2.99 -13.65
CA TYR A 105 -2.18 -2.88 -15.06
C TYR A 105 -3.44 -2.70 -15.89
N ASP A 106 -4.15 -1.58 -15.72
CA ASP A 106 -4.99 -1.11 -16.82
C ASP A 106 -3.99 -0.62 -17.88
N GLU A 107 -3.57 -1.51 -18.79
CA GLU A 107 -2.62 -1.18 -19.86
C GLU A 107 -3.10 0.02 -20.71
N ASP A 108 -4.42 0.27 -20.68
CA ASP A 108 -5.09 1.38 -21.36
C ASP A 108 -5.19 2.66 -20.50
N ALA A 109 -4.82 2.61 -19.20
CA ALA A 109 -4.78 3.81 -18.37
C ALA A 109 -3.61 4.71 -18.78
N ALA A 110 -3.89 6.00 -18.98
CA ALA A 110 -2.87 6.97 -19.31
C ALA A 110 -1.74 6.95 -18.26
N LEU A 111 -0.50 6.79 -18.72
CA LEU A 111 0.69 6.84 -17.87
C LEU A 111 0.68 8.12 -17.06
N GLU A 112 0.99 7.98 -15.78
CA GLU A 112 1.09 9.12 -14.91
C GLU A 112 2.28 10.01 -15.27
N TRP A 113 2.25 11.29 -14.88
CA TRP A 113 3.32 12.24 -15.23
C TRP A 113 4.72 11.79 -14.75
N TYR A 114 4.77 10.92 -13.74
CA TYR A 114 5.98 10.30 -13.21
C TYR A 114 6.26 8.90 -13.80
N GLU A 115 5.33 8.34 -14.58
CA GLU A 115 5.45 7.06 -15.30
C GLU A 115 5.72 7.27 -16.79
N THR A 116 5.47 8.47 -17.32
CA THR A 116 5.80 8.80 -18.70
C THR A 116 7.31 8.76 -18.90
N PRO A 117 7.79 8.07 -19.97
CA PRO A 117 9.20 8.10 -20.31
C PRO A 117 9.66 9.55 -20.51
N ILE A 118 10.76 9.93 -19.88
CA ILE A 118 11.37 11.27 -20.03
C ILE A 118 11.97 11.47 -21.45
N VAL A 119 11.92 10.43 -22.29
CA VAL A 119 12.50 10.44 -23.63
C VAL A 119 11.54 11.16 -24.60
N LYS A 120 12.06 12.22 -25.22
CA LYS A 120 11.40 12.94 -26.32
C LYS A 120 11.34 12.10 -27.59
#